data_AF-A0A6B8K8E8-F1
#
_entry.id   AF-A0A6B8K8E8-F1
#
_cell.length_a   1.000
_cell.length_b   1.000
_cell.length_c   1.000
_cell.angle_alpha   90.00
_cell.angle_beta   90.00
_cell.angle_gamma   90.00
#
_symmetry.space_group_name_H-M   'P 1'
#
loop_
_entity.id
_entity.type
_entity.pdbx_description
1 polymer ?
#
loop_
_entity_poly.entity_id
_entity_poly.type
_entity_poly.pdbx_seq_one_letter_code
_entity_poly.pdbx_strand_id
1 'polypeptide(L)'
;MLYDGVEDKVETPVQRETPPAPTILRVAVATRDGQRIDFHFGQAESFWIYAVSADGPRFVEERQIAEHALHEDEDKRETIYRMLADCSDLLIAKIGATPQEALAKVGVQASNMYAGKDVSSALAELYAAKLAAMADAAVDSSEFRLLHAMLRVADLDRSIDFYTRKLGMQLMERREHKKNMFSQAYLGYGGPGSGMTLELVANWMRDEPYVHGDAFGHIAVGVTNIMRLCDRLAVAGVPMPRPPRAQRHGESVVAFIEDPDGYRVELVQAPQPEADAALDDVSSTQV
;
A
#
# COMPACT_ATOMS: atom_id res chain seq x y z
N MET A 1 3.64 14.93 -56.54
CA MET A 1 2.38 15.44 -55.99
C MET A 1 2.54 15.45 -54.48
N LEU A 2 2.47 16.65 -53.92
CA LEU A 2 2.56 16.93 -52.49
C LEU A 2 1.27 16.46 -51.82
N TYR A 3 1.38 15.69 -50.75
CA TYR A 3 0.30 15.55 -49.77
C TYR A 3 0.81 16.09 -48.45
N ASP A 4 0.30 17.28 -48.10
CA ASP A 4 0.45 17.91 -46.80
C ASP A 4 -0.19 17.00 -45.73
N GLY A 5 0.63 16.54 -44.78
CA GLY A 5 0.18 15.81 -43.60
C GLY A 5 -0.12 16.79 -42.48
N VAL A 6 -1.41 17.07 -42.28
CA VAL A 6 -1.93 17.75 -41.09
C VAL A 6 -2.52 16.68 -40.16
N GLU A 7 -1.91 16.60 -38.96
CA GLU A 7 -2.43 16.16 -37.64
C GLU A 7 -2.99 14.72 -37.53
N ASP A 8 -2.71 13.94 -36.49
CA ASP A 8 -3.07 14.21 -35.09
C ASP A 8 -1.99 13.74 -34.11
N LYS A 9 -1.58 14.64 -33.21
CA LYS A 9 -0.94 14.23 -31.97
C LYS A 9 -2.00 13.58 -31.10
N VAL A 10 -1.94 12.25 -30.97
CA VAL A 10 -2.70 11.53 -29.96
C VAL A 10 -2.19 11.98 -28.59
N GLU A 11 -2.85 12.97 -28.00
CA GLU A 11 -2.66 13.30 -26.59
C GLU A 11 -3.10 12.10 -25.76
N THR A 12 -2.12 11.46 -25.12
CA THR A 12 -2.36 10.46 -24.09
C THR A 12 -3.30 11.07 -23.06
N PRO A 13 -4.41 10.41 -22.67
CA PRO A 13 -5.28 10.94 -21.64
C PRO A 13 -4.47 11.04 -20.36
N VAL A 14 -4.12 12.26 -19.95
CA VAL A 14 -3.63 12.52 -18.60
C VAL A 14 -4.81 12.23 -17.70
N GLN A 15 -4.84 11.04 -17.11
CA GLN A 15 -5.70 10.78 -15.97
C GLN A 15 -5.27 11.78 -14.90
N ARG A 16 -6.02 12.88 -14.80
CA ARG A 16 -5.95 13.73 -13.61
C ARG A 16 -6.46 12.82 -12.49
N GLU A 17 -5.52 12.24 -11.76
CA GLU A 17 -5.84 11.62 -10.48
C GLU A 17 -6.66 12.65 -9.71
N THR A 18 -7.92 12.31 -9.43
CA THR A 18 -8.72 13.08 -8.50
C THR A 18 -7.90 13.17 -7.23
N PRO A 19 -7.53 14.36 -6.73
CA PRO A 19 -6.79 14.48 -5.49
C PRO A 19 -7.54 13.66 -4.43
N PRO A 20 -6.82 12.96 -3.53
CA PRO A 20 -7.47 12.27 -2.43
C PRO A 20 -8.47 13.23 -1.79
N ALA A 21 -9.68 12.73 -1.50
CA ALA A 21 -10.72 13.54 -0.88
C ALA A 21 -10.09 14.32 0.28
N PRO A 22 -10.25 15.65 0.35
CA PRO A 22 -9.51 16.45 1.31
C PRO A 22 -9.82 15.90 2.70
N THR A 23 -8.79 15.65 3.51
CA THR A 23 -8.99 15.32 4.93
C THR A 23 -9.78 16.46 5.54
N ILE A 24 -11.02 16.20 5.96
CA ILE A 24 -11.85 17.18 6.66
C ILE A 24 -11.79 16.83 8.14
N LEU A 25 -11.19 17.71 8.94
CA LEU A 25 -11.21 17.59 10.40
C LEU A 25 -12.51 18.19 10.94
N ARG A 26 -13.18 17.51 11.88
CA ARG A 26 -14.21 18.12 12.73
C ARG A 26 -13.54 18.56 14.03
N VAL A 27 -13.51 19.85 14.30
CA VAL A 27 -12.81 20.42 15.45
C VAL A 27 -13.80 21.20 16.31
N ALA A 28 -13.86 20.86 17.58
CA ALA A 28 -14.61 21.61 18.58
C ALA A 28 -13.76 22.77 19.11
N VAL A 29 -14.38 23.91 19.35
CA VAL A 29 -13.72 25.12 19.86
C VAL A 29 -14.51 25.69 21.02
N ALA A 30 -13.85 25.88 22.16
CA ALA A 30 -14.41 26.56 23.32
C ALA A 30 -14.19 28.07 23.18
N THR A 31 -15.23 28.78 22.74
CA THR A 31 -15.18 30.20 22.40
C THR A 31 -16.48 30.90 22.80
N ARG A 32 -16.41 32.17 23.19
CA ARG A 32 -17.58 33.01 23.49
C ARG A 32 -18.30 33.51 22.25
N ASP A 33 -17.55 33.84 21.22
CA ASP A 33 -18.01 34.66 20.10
C ASP A 33 -17.55 34.13 18.73
N GLY A 34 -16.85 32.99 18.71
CA GLY A 34 -16.27 32.43 17.49
C GLY A 34 -14.98 33.12 17.04
N GLN A 35 -14.53 34.18 17.71
CA GLN A 35 -13.31 34.91 17.34
C GLN A 35 -12.10 34.39 18.09
N ARG A 36 -12.21 34.14 19.40
CA ARG A 36 -11.06 33.73 20.24
C ARG A 36 -11.30 32.44 21.01
N ILE A 37 -10.22 31.69 21.23
CA ILE A 37 -10.23 30.49 22.07
C ILE A 37 -10.02 30.91 23.54
N ASP A 38 -11.10 31.18 24.26
CA ASP A 38 -11.06 31.89 25.54
C ASP A 38 -11.83 31.23 26.68
N PHE A 39 -12.50 30.09 26.43
CA PHE A 39 -13.22 29.38 27.48
C PHE A 39 -12.41 28.30 28.19
N HIS A 40 -12.72 28.15 29.47
CA HIS A 40 -12.24 27.06 30.31
C HIS A 40 -13.24 25.89 30.23
N PHE A 41 -12.75 24.65 30.23
CA PHE A 41 -13.58 23.45 30.06
C PHE A 41 -14.75 23.37 31.05
N GLY A 42 -14.49 23.60 32.33
CA GLY A 42 -15.53 23.52 33.36
C GLY A 42 -16.54 24.68 33.34
N GLN A 43 -16.28 25.73 32.56
CA GLN A 43 -17.13 26.93 32.46
C GLN A 43 -17.83 27.04 31.10
N ALA A 44 -17.45 26.22 30.11
CA ALA A 44 -18.08 26.22 28.80
C ALA A 44 -19.52 25.75 28.94
N GLU A 45 -20.47 26.48 28.35
CA GLU A 45 -21.87 26.04 28.20
C GLU A 45 -22.13 25.46 26.80
N SER A 46 -21.25 25.77 25.85
CA SER A 46 -21.33 25.31 24.48
C SER A 46 -19.95 25.11 23.86
N PHE A 47 -19.93 24.43 22.71
CA PHE A 47 -18.75 24.31 21.86
C PHE A 47 -19.12 24.57 20.41
N TRP A 48 -18.32 25.37 19.72
CA TRP A 48 -18.51 25.67 18.31
C TRP A 48 -17.76 24.64 17.48
N ILE A 49 -18.44 24.02 16.52
CA ILE A 49 -17.90 22.95 15.70
C ILE A 49 -17.53 23.51 14.33
N TYR A 50 -16.31 23.23 13.91
CA TYR A 50 -15.77 23.63 12.61
C TYR A 50 -15.39 22.40 11.80
N ALA A 51 -15.66 22.48 10.49
CA ALA A 51 -15.07 21.60 9.50
C ALA A 51 -13.82 22.30 8.94
N VAL A 52 -12.66 21.67 9.02
CA VAL A 52 -11.39 22.26 8.58
C VAL A 52 -10.81 21.42 7.45
N SER A 53 -10.57 22.05 6.30
CA SER A 53 -9.96 21.45 5.12
C SER A 53 -8.84 22.36 4.59
N ALA A 54 -8.26 21.97 3.45
CA ALA A 54 -7.30 22.78 2.71
C ALA A 54 -7.85 24.15 2.28
N ASP A 55 -9.17 24.30 2.14
CA ASP A 55 -9.82 25.58 1.80
C ASP A 55 -9.98 26.50 3.03
N GLY A 56 -9.64 26.00 4.22
CA GLY A 56 -9.74 26.71 5.49
C GLY A 56 -10.87 26.20 6.40
N PRO A 57 -11.01 26.81 7.59
CA PRO A 57 -12.05 26.44 8.54
C PRO A 57 -13.42 26.99 8.13
N ARG A 58 -14.44 26.15 8.23
CA ARG A 58 -15.85 26.53 8.04
C ARG A 58 -16.64 26.20 9.30
N PHE A 59 -17.35 27.18 9.84
CA PHE A 59 -18.29 26.95 10.93
C PHE A 59 -19.40 25.98 10.49
N VAL A 60 -19.75 25.03 11.36
CA VAL A 60 -20.79 24.03 11.13
C VAL A 60 -21.99 24.31 12.01
N GLU A 61 -21.78 24.33 13.33
CA GLU A 61 -22.84 24.43 14.33
C GLU A 61 -22.27 24.84 15.69
N GLU A 62 -23.12 25.33 16.58
CA GLU A 62 -22.82 25.46 18.01
C GLU A 62 -23.60 24.38 18.76
N ARG A 63 -22.93 23.64 19.64
CA ARG A 63 -23.56 22.61 20.47
C ARG A 63 -23.67 23.10 21.90
N GLN A 64 -24.89 23.36 22.35
CA GLN A 64 -25.20 23.67 23.74
C GLN A 64 -25.20 22.40 24.57
N ILE A 65 -24.48 22.39 25.70
CA ILE A 65 -24.34 21.18 26.53
C ILE A 65 -25.68 20.75 27.11
N ALA A 66 -26.51 21.71 27.54
CA ALA A 66 -27.83 21.43 28.10
C ALA A 66 -28.77 20.72 27.11
N GLU A 67 -28.64 21.00 25.81
CA GLU A 67 -29.47 20.37 24.75
C GLU A 67 -29.03 18.94 24.42
N HIS A 68 -27.82 18.54 24.83
CA HIS A 68 -27.24 17.22 24.56
C HIS A 68 -27.27 16.29 25.78
N ALA A 69 -27.77 16.77 26.92
CA ALA A 69 -27.98 15.95 28.11
C ALA A 69 -29.16 14.99 27.90
N LEU A 70 -29.02 13.74 28.33
CA LEU A 70 -30.06 12.71 28.24
C LEU A 70 -31.10 12.83 29.36
N HIS A 71 -30.73 13.45 30.48
CA HIS A 71 -31.60 13.69 31.64
C HIS A 71 -31.11 14.89 32.45
N GLU A 72 -32.00 15.52 33.22
CA GLU A 72 -31.77 16.80 33.92
C GLU A 72 -30.57 16.77 34.90
N ASP A 73 -30.30 15.62 35.52
CA ASP A 73 -29.22 15.44 36.51
C ASP A 73 -27.95 14.78 35.93
N GLU A 74 -27.80 14.71 34.60
CA GLU A 74 -26.57 14.15 33.99
C GLU A 74 -25.32 14.97 34.36
N ASP A 75 -24.19 14.29 34.63
CA ASP A 75 -22.91 14.98 34.78
C ASP A 75 -22.56 15.65 33.45
N LYS A 76 -22.46 16.99 33.50
CA LYS A 76 -22.09 17.84 32.37
C LYS A 76 -20.89 17.31 31.58
N ARG A 77 -19.91 16.68 32.23
CA ARG A 77 -18.71 16.13 31.57
C ARG A 77 -19.02 14.91 30.72
N GLU A 78 -19.89 14.02 31.19
CA GLU A 78 -20.31 12.85 30.41
C GLU A 78 -21.02 13.27 29.13
N THR A 79 -21.89 14.28 29.25
CA THR A 79 -22.52 14.93 28.09
C THR A 79 -21.49 15.46 27.11
N ILE A 80 -20.47 16.21 27.58
CA ILE A 80 -19.44 16.77 26.70
C ILE A 80 -18.66 15.67 25.96
N TYR A 81 -18.23 14.60 26.64
CA TYR A 81 -17.45 13.54 26.01
C TYR A 81 -18.24 12.82 24.91
N ARG A 82 -19.52 12.52 25.16
CA ARG A 82 -20.41 11.95 24.14
C ARG A 82 -20.66 12.94 23.01
N MET A 83 -20.99 14.18 23.35
CA MET A 83 -21.35 15.23 22.40
C MET A 83 -20.20 15.55 21.44
N LEU A 84 -18.94 15.43 21.87
CA LEU A 84 -17.77 15.77 21.05
C LEU A 84 -17.10 14.54 20.41
N ALA A 85 -17.62 13.32 20.60
CA ALA A 85 -16.97 12.08 20.14
C ALA A 85 -16.81 11.96 18.60
N ASP A 86 -17.51 12.78 17.83
CA ASP A 86 -17.37 12.89 16.37
C ASP A 86 -16.30 13.91 15.93
N CYS A 87 -15.67 14.62 16.88
CA CYS A 87 -14.62 15.59 16.63
C CYS A 87 -13.25 14.94 16.82
N SER A 88 -12.27 15.32 16.00
CA SER A 88 -10.88 14.87 16.16
C SER A 88 -10.16 15.63 17.27
N ASP A 89 -10.53 16.90 17.48
CA ASP A 89 -9.81 17.82 18.36
C ASP A 89 -10.76 18.76 19.11
N LEU A 90 -10.33 19.21 20.29
CA LEU A 90 -10.94 20.28 21.05
C LEU A 90 -9.91 21.38 21.33
N LEU A 91 -10.12 22.57 20.78
CA LEU A 91 -9.31 23.75 21.10
C LEU A 91 -9.93 24.54 22.25
N ILE A 92 -9.16 24.75 23.31
CA ILE A 92 -9.69 25.29 24.57
C ILE A 92 -8.68 26.13 25.35
N ALA A 93 -9.11 27.15 26.10
CA ALA A 93 -8.17 28.00 26.82
C ALA A 93 -7.55 27.30 28.04
N LYS A 94 -8.35 26.50 28.76
CA LYS A 94 -7.88 25.73 29.92
C LYS A 94 -8.69 24.45 30.12
N ILE A 95 -7.98 23.34 30.33
CA ILE A 95 -8.56 22.03 30.66
C ILE A 95 -7.66 21.35 31.72
N GLY A 96 -8.25 20.52 32.58
CA GLY A 96 -7.51 19.70 33.54
C GLY A 96 -7.09 18.36 32.93
N ALA A 97 -6.17 17.64 33.59
CA ALA A 97 -5.68 16.34 33.11
C ALA A 97 -6.81 15.30 33.00
N THR A 98 -7.67 15.17 34.02
CA THR A 98 -8.74 14.15 34.02
C THR A 98 -9.73 14.32 32.85
N PRO A 99 -10.27 15.52 32.54
CA PRO A 99 -11.09 15.68 31.34
C PRO A 99 -10.33 15.49 30.03
N GLN A 100 -9.05 15.87 29.97
CA GLN A 100 -8.22 15.67 28.78
C GLN A 100 -8.00 14.18 28.48
N GLU A 101 -7.71 13.37 29.50
CA GLU A 101 -7.59 11.91 29.37
C GLU A 101 -8.92 11.26 28.98
N ALA A 102 -10.04 11.73 29.52
CA ALA A 102 -11.36 11.22 29.18
C ALA A 102 -11.74 11.49 27.71
N LEU A 103 -11.45 12.70 27.21
CA LEU A 103 -11.62 13.05 25.80
C LEU A 103 -10.74 12.20 24.88
N ALA A 104 -9.48 11.96 25.26
CA ALA A 104 -8.58 11.13 24.47
C ALA A 104 -9.09 9.68 24.33
N LYS A 105 -9.74 9.13 25.36
CA LYS A 105 -10.34 7.77 25.32
C LYS A 105 -11.49 7.65 24.32
N VAL A 106 -12.16 8.76 24.00
CA VAL A 106 -13.21 8.81 22.96
C VAL A 106 -12.69 9.35 21.62
N GLY A 107 -11.37 9.45 21.45
CA GLY A 107 -10.73 9.87 20.19
C GLY A 107 -10.59 11.39 19.99
N VAL A 108 -10.94 12.20 20.99
CA VAL A 108 -10.88 13.67 20.91
C VAL A 108 -9.59 14.18 21.55
N GLN A 109 -8.72 14.81 20.76
CA GLN A 109 -7.49 15.43 21.26
C GLN A 109 -7.76 16.85 21.76
N ALA A 110 -7.85 17.02 23.08
CA ALA A 110 -7.99 18.35 23.67
C ALA A 110 -6.63 19.05 23.82
N SER A 111 -6.55 20.30 23.37
CA SER A 111 -5.32 21.10 23.41
C SER A 111 -5.58 22.54 23.84
N ASN A 112 -4.73 23.02 24.75
CA ASN A 112 -4.69 24.42 25.19
C ASN A 112 -3.53 25.22 24.60
N MET A 113 -2.77 24.64 23.66
CA MET A 113 -1.64 25.33 23.01
C MET A 113 -2.07 26.56 22.19
N TYR A 114 -3.35 26.62 21.80
CA TYR A 114 -3.94 27.71 21.02
C TYR A 114 -4.74 28.71 21.87
N ALA A 115 -4.64 28.63 23.20
CA ALA A 115 -5.36 29.53 24.11
C ALA A 115 -5.13 31.01 23.77
N GLY A 116 -6.21 31.78 23.65
CA GLY A 116 -6.20 33.20 23.35
C GLY A 116 -5.93 33.57 21.88
N LYS A 117 -5.62 32.60 21.00
CA LYS A 117 -5.48 32.85 19.56
C LYS A 117 -6.83 33.08 18.89
N ASP A 118 -6.78 33.69 17.70
CA ASP A 118 -7.92 33.77 16.79
C ASP A 118 -8.31 32.37 16.30
N VAL A 119 -9.61 32.05 16.31
CA VAL A 119 -10.13 30.71 16.01
C VAL A 119 -9.77 30.28 14.59
N SER A 120 -9.94 31.15 13.59
CA SER A 120 -9.66 30.81 12.19
C SER A 120 -8.19 30.47 11.98
N SER A 121 -7.29 31.31 12.52
CA SER A 121 -5.85 31.09 12.44
C SER A 121 -5.40 29.81 13.16
N ALA A 122 -5.95 29.53 14.35
CA ALA A 122 -5.60 28.35 15.14
C ALA A 122 -6.06 27.05 14.47
N LEU A 123 -7.25 27.04 13.87
CA LEU A 123 -7.75 25.89 13.12
C LEU A 123 -6.91 25.61 11.87
N ALA A 124 -6.50 26.65 11.14
CA ALA A 124 -5.60 26.50 10.00
C ALA A 124 -4.21 25.97 10.42
N GLU A 125 -3.66 26.48 11.53
CA GLU A 125 -2.38 26.01 12.11
C GLU A 125 -2.47 24.54 12.55
N LEU A 126 -3.55 24.15 13.24
CA LEU A 126 -3.82 22.77 13.63
C LEU A 126 -3.89 21.85 12.40
N TYR A 127 -4.63 22.26 11.37
CA TYR A 127 -4.77 21.49 10.14
C TYR A 127 -3.42 21.25 9.46
N ALA A 128 -2.61 22.31 9.33
CA ALA A 128 -1.26 22.21 8.77
C ALA A 128 -0.36 21.27 9.60
N ALA A 129 -0.40 21.37 10.93
CA ALA A 129 0.36 20.49 11.82
C ALA A 129 -0.08 19.02 11.69
N LYS A 130 -1.39 18.75 11.56
CA LYS A 130 -1.89 17.39 11.34
C LYS A 130 -1.49 16.83 9.99
N LEU A 131 -1.55 17.62 8.93
CA LEU A 131 -1.06 17.19 7.61
C LEU A 131 0.44 16.88 7.63
N ALA A 132 1.24 17.70 8.30
CA ALA A 132 2.67 17.45 8.45
C ALA A 132 2.93 16.15 9.24
N ALA A 133 2.24 15.95 10.36
CA ALA A 133 2.36 14.72 11.15
C ALA A 133 1.91 13.47 10.38
N MET A 134 0.86 13.57 9.56
CA MET A 134 0.41 12.47 8.69
C MET A 134 1.43 12.17 7.59
N ALA A 135 2.10 13.19 7.04
CA ALA A 135 3.14 13.01 6.02
C ALA A 135 4.41 12.33 6.58
N ASP A 136 4.75 12.62 7.84
CA ASP A 136 5.91 12.01 8.52
C ASP A 136 5.59 10.65 9.18
N ALA A 137 4.31 10.31 9.35
CA ALA A 137 3.91 9.04 9.93
C ALA A 137 4.29 7.87 9.00
N ALA A 138 4.90 6.84 9.58
CA ALA A 138 5.12 5.60 8.86
C ALA A 138 3.78 5.02 8.42
N VAL A 139 3.67 4.62 7.15
CA VAL A 139 2.50 3.90 6.65
C VAL A 139 2.41 2.56 7.38
N ASP A 140 1.24 2.26 7.94
CA ASP A 140 0.94 0.90 8.40
C ASP A 140 0.78 0.00 7.17
N SER A 141 1.89 -0.64 6.81
CA SER A 141 1.99 -1.53 5.66
C SER A 141 1.94 -3.01 6.06
N SER A 142 1.44 -3.33 7.26
CA SER A 142 1.41 -4.70 7.79
C SER A 142 0.67 -5.69 6.89
N GLU A 143 -0.36 -5.23 6.17
CA GLU A 143 -1.16 -6.02 5.23
C GLU A 143 -0.77 -5.79 3.75
N PHE A 144 0.23 -4.95 3.48
CA PHE A 144 0.64 -4.66 2.11
C PHE A 144 1.39 -5.85 1.51
N ARG A 145 1.13 -6.14 0.24
CA ARG A 145 1.84 -7.20 -0.49
C ARG A 145 2.02 -6.85 -1.96
N LEU A 146 3.13 -7.30 -2.54
CA LEU A 146 3.28 -7.34 -3.99
C LEU A 146 2.32 -8.37 -4.58
N LEU A 147 1.58 -7.99 -5.61
CA LEU A 147 0.58 -8.85 -6.25
C LEU A 147 1.13 -9.56 -7.48
N HIS A 148 1.76 -8.83 -8.39
CA HIS A 148 2.32 -9.39 -9.61
C HIS A 148 3.47 -8.54 -10.19
N ALA A 149 4.28 -9.17 -11.03
CA ALA A 149 5.11 -8.50 -12.02
C ALA A 149 4.52 -8.78 -13.41
N MET A 150 4.42 -7.76 -14.26
CA MET A 150 3.84 -7.90 -15.60
C MET A 150 4.93 -7.88 -16.67
N LEU A 151 4.91 -8.90 -17.53
CA LEU A 151 5.76 -9.00 -18.72
C LEU A 151 4.88 -8.96 -19.97
N ARG A 152 5.33 -8.21 -20.97
CA ARG A 152 4.69 -8.24 -22.29
C ARG A 152 5.33 -9.33 -23.13
N VAL A 153 4.52 -10.21 -23.69
CA VAL A 153 4.99 -11.35 -24.49
C VAL A 153 4.41 -11.28 -25.90
N ALA A 154 5.18 -11.73 -26.88
CA ALA A 154 4.73 -11.78 -28.27
C ALA A 154 3.67 -12.88 -28.48
N ASP A 155 3.79 -14.00 -27.77
CA ASP A 155 2.87 -15.14 -27.87
C ASP A 155 2.51 -15.65 -26.48
N LEU A 156 1.23 -15.47 -26.10
CA LEU A 156 0.75 -15.84 -24.76
C LEU A 156 0.82 -17.35 -24.52
N ASP A 157 0.47 -18.16 -25.52
CA ASP A 157 0.42 -19.62 -25.37
C ASP A 157 1.82 -20.21 -25.26
N ARG A 158 2.77 -19.71 -26.06
CA ARG A 158 4.19 -20.09 -25.97
C ARG A 158 4.78 -19.77 -24.60
N SER A 159 4.47 -18.60 -24.05
CA SER A 159 4.97 -18.20 -22.74
C SER A 159 4.30 -18.96 -21.61
N ILE A 160 2.98 -19.19 -21.67
CA ILE A 160 2.29 -20.08 -20.72
C ILE A 160 2.94 -21.48 -20.75
N ASP A 161 3.23 -22.02 -21.93
CA ASP A 161 3.87 -23.34 -22.06
C ASP A 161 5.23 -23.39 -21.37
N PHE A 162 6.05 -22.37 -21.60
CA PHE A 162 7.37 -22.26 -20.98
C PHE A 162 7.25 -22.23 -19.45
N TYR A 163 6.49 -21.29 -18.89
CA TYR A 163 6.41 -21.12 -17.44
C TYR A 163 5.73 -22.30 -16.74
N THR A 164 4.74 -22.94 -17.37
CA THR A 164 4.07 -24.11 -16.79
C THR A 164 4.91 -25.38 -16.92
N ARG A 165 5.42 -25.73 -18.12
CA ARG A 165 6.11 -27.01 -18.34
C ARG A 165 7.57 -27.00 -17.93
N LYS A 166 8.29 -25.89 -18.13
CA LYS A 166 9.73 -25.80 -17.86
C LYS A 166 10.00 -25.40 -16.40
N LEU A 167 9.19 -24.47 -15.88
CA LEU A 167 9.36 -23.92 -14.54
C LEU A 167 8.31 -24.42 -13.54
N GLY A 168 7.26 -25.11 -13.97
CA GLY A 168 6.29 -25.75 -13.06
C GLY A 168 5.25 -24.81 -12.46
N MET A 169 5.06 -23.61 -13.00
CA MET A 169 4.02 -22.70 -12.54
C MET A 169 2.62 -23.24 -12.88
N GLN A 170 1.62 -22.83 -12.12
CA GLN A 170 0.22 -23.09 -12.41
C GLN A 170 -0.39 -21.90 -13.16
N LEU A 171 -1.16 -22.16 -14.22
CA LEU A 171 -2.02 -21.15 -14.83
C LEU A 171 -3.22 -20.91 -13.90
N MET A 172 -3.24 -19.76 -13.22
CA MET A 172 -4.27 -19.41 -12.25
C MET A 172 -5.48 -18.78 -12.93
N GLU A 173 -5.23 -17.95 -13.93
CA GLU A 173 -6.27 -17.21 -14.63
C GLU A 173 -5.83 -16.84 -16.06
N ARG A 174 -6.79 -16.78 -16.99
CA ARG A 174 -6.63 -16.25 -18.34
C ARG A 174 -7.83 -15.41 -18.69
N ARG A 175 -7.61 -14.22 -19.28
CA ARG A 175 -8.68 -13.33 -19.75
C ARG A 175 -8.36 -12.76 -21.13
N GLU A 176 -9.41 -12.47 -21.88
CA GLU A 176 -9.34 -11.73 -23.14
C GLU A 176 -10.05 -10.39 -23.00
N HIS A 177 -9.39 -9.32 -23.42
CA HIS A 177 -9.92 -7.97 -23.38
C HIS A 177 -10.19 -7.48 -24.79
N LYS A 178 -11.25 -8.00 -25.40
CA LYS A 178 -11.63 -7.76 -26.81
C LYS A 178 -11.69 -6.28 -27.20
N LYS A 179 -12.18 -5.41 -26.31
CA LYS A 179 -12.26 -3.96 -26.58
C LYS A 179 -10.89 -3.29 -26.66
N ASN A 180 -9.92 -3.81 -25.90
CA ASN A 180 -8.57 -3.26 -25.79
C ASN A 180 -7.54 -4.08 -26.59
N MET A 181 -7.98 -5.12 -27.30
CA MET A 181 -7.19 -5.97 -28.19
C MET A 181 -5.95 -6.60 -27.52
N PHE A 182 -6.12 -7.18 -26.34
CA PHE A 182 -5.07 -7.97 -25.69
C PHE A 182 -5.61 -9.16 -24.90
N SER A 183 -4.75 -10.15 -24.69
CA SER A 183 -4.98 -11.29 -23.81
C SER A 183 -4.01 -11.25 -22.64
N GLN A 184 -4.46 -11.72 -21.47
CA GLN A 184 -3.64 -11.79 -20.27
C GLN A 184 -3.73 -13.16 -19.60
N ALA A 185 -2.68 -13.54 -18.88
CA ALA A 185 -2.66 -14.71 -18.01
C ALA A 185 -1.90 -14.45 -16.71
N TYR A 186 -2.36 -15.02 -15.60
CA TYR A 186 -1.66 -15.02 -14.32
C TYR A 186 -1.11 -16.41 -14.02
N LEU A 187 0.17 -16.49 -13.69
CA LEU A 187 0.87 -17.73 -13.34
C LEU A 187 1.60 -17.60 -12.01
N GLY A 188 1.74 -18.70 -11.27
CA GLY A 188 2.51 -18.68 -10.03
C GLY A 188 2.68 -20.05 -9.38
N TYR A 189 3.27 -20.05 -8.18
CA TYR A 189 3.52 -21.25 -7.36
C TYR A 189 2.62 -21.22 -6.13
N GLY A 190 1.33 -21.52 -6.31
CA GLY A 190 0.31 -21.47 -5.25
C GLY A 190 -1.12 -21.50 -5.80
N GLY A 191 -2.12 -21.58 -4.93
CA GLY A 191 -3.52 -21.41 -5.32
C GLY A 191 -3.89 -19.94 -5.58
N PRO A 192 -5.09 -19.65 -6.09
CA PRO A 192 -5.55 -18.26 -6.26
C PRO A 192 -5.42 -17.46 -4.97
N GLY A 193 -4.66 -16.35 -5.00
CA GLY A 193 -4.43 -15.47 -3.85
C GLY A 193 -3.24 -15.85 -2.95
N SER A 194 -2.51 -16.94 -3.20
CA SER A 194 -1.29 -17.26 -2.47
C SER A 194 -0.05 -16.84 -3.27
N GLY A 195 0.65 -15.80 -2.79
CA GLY A 195 1.93 -15.33 -3.33
C GLY A 195 1.84 -14.36 -4.52
N MET A 196 2.99 -13.75 -4.84
CA MET A 196 3.15 -12.90 -6.03
C MET A 196 3.02 -13.75 -7.30
N THR A 197 2.37 -13.20 -8.32
CA THR A 197 2.15 -13.88 -9.61
C THR A 197 2.92 -13.22 -10.75
N LEU A 198 3.12 -13.96 -11.83
CA LEU A 198 3.59 -13.43 -13.10
C LEU A 198 2.36 -13.14 -13.98
N GLU A 199 2.17 -11.87 -14.31
CA GLU A 199 1.18 -11.45 -15.29
C GLU A 199 1.82 -11.41 -16.68
N LEU A 200 1.28 -12.16 -17.62
CA LEU A 200 1.70 -12.14 -19.01
C LEU A 200 0.65 -11.42 -19.84
N VAL A 201 1.07 -10.46 -20.67
CA VAL A 201 0.18 -9.69 -21.55
C VAL A 201 0.63 -9.79 -23.00
N ALA A 202 -0.25 -10.27 -23.88
CA ALA A 202 -0.04 -10.31 -25.32
C ALA A 202 -1.02 -9.36 -26.02
N ASN A 203 -0.49 -8.36 -26.72
CA ASN A 203 -1.27 -7.43 -27.54
C ASN A 203 -1.50 -8.04 -28.93
N TRP A 204 -2.73 -8.01 -29.44
CA TRP A 204 -3.11 -8.75 -30.66
C TRP A 204 -2.61 -8.11 -31.94
N MET A 205 -2.44 -6.79 -31.95
CA MET A 205 -2.08 -6.01 -33.13
C MET A 205 -0.61 -5.59 -33.11
N ARG A 206 0.28 -6.50 -32.70
CA ARG A 206 1.71 -6.25 -32.62
C ARG A 206 2.49 -7.32 -33.35
N ASP A 207 3.22 -6.90 -34.39
CA ASP A 207 4.04 -7.79 -35.21
C ASP A 207 5.53 -7.74 -34.80
N GLU A 208 5.99 -6.61 -34.24
CA GLU A 208 7.38 -6.48 -33.80
C GLU A 208 7.60 -7.00 -32.37
N PRO A 209 8.73 -7.71 -32.12
CA PRO A 209 9.14 -8.06 -30.77
C PRO A 209 9.23 -6.84 -29.83
N TYR A 210 9.08 -7.07 -28.54
CA TYR A 210 9.37 -6.04 -27.54
C TYR A 210 10.87 -5.80 -27.46
N VAL A 211 11.26 -4.52 -27.43
CA VAL A 211 12.65 -4.12 -27.23
C VAL A 211 12.92 -4.11 -25.74
N HIS A 212 13.90 -4.89 -25.29
CA HIS A 212 14.37 -4.85 -23.92
C HIS A 212 15.29 -3.66 -23.71
N GLY A 213 15.01 -2.86 -22.68
CA GLY A 213 15.96 -1.86 -22.16
C GLY A 213 16.99 -2.50 -21.24
N ASP A 214 17.84 -1.67 -20.65
CA ASP A 214 18.89 -2.07 -19.69
C ASP A 214 18.46 -1.91 -18.22
N ALA A 215 17.28 -1.34 -17.96
CA ALA A 215 16.76 -1.10 -16.62
C ALA A 215 16.14 -2.34 -15.95
N PHE A 216 15.40 -3.16 -16.71
CA PHE A 216 14.77 -4.36 -16.15
C PHE A 216 15.79 -5.49 -16.02
N GLY A 217 16.01 -5.94 -14.78
CA GLY A 217 16.99 -6.99 -14.48
C GLY A 217 16.50 -8.39 -14.83
N HIS A 218 15.55 -8.90 -14.05
CA HIS A 218 15.00 -10.25 -14.13
C HIS A 218 13.84 -10.43 -13.13
N ILE A 219 13.09 -11.53 -13.26
CA ILE A 219 12.33 -12.12 -12.15
C ILE A 219 13.17 -13.23 -11.50
N ALA A 220 12.96 -13.48 -10.21
CA ALA A 220 13.69 -14.53 -9.48
C ALA A 220 12.74 -15.65 -9.01
N VAL A 221 13.18 -16.90 -9.13
CA VAL A 221 12.44 -18.08 -8.72
C VAL A 221 13.32 -18.96 -7.82
N GLY A 222 12.84 -19.19 -6.59
CA GLY A 222 13.43 -20.16 -5.68
C GLY A 222 13.15 -21.59 -6.13
N VAL A 223 14.18 -22.43 -6.22
CA VAL A 223 14.08 -23.82 -6.68
C VAL A 223 14.78 -24.77 -5.72
N THR A 224 14.23 -25.98 -5.54
CA THR A 224 14.73 -26.94 -4.54
C THR A 224 15.93 -27.76 -5.02
N ASN A 225 16.13 -27.92 -6.33
CA ASN A 225 17.30 -28.60 -6.89
C ASN A 225 17.70 -27.90 -8.20
N ILE A 226 18.54 -26.87 -8.07
CA ILE A 226 18.92 -26.04 -9.21
C ILE A 226 19.72 -26.81 -10.25
N MET A 227 20.60 -27.73 -9.84
CA MET A 227 21.43 -28.50 -10.77
C MET A 227 20.56 -29.36 -11.69
N ARG A 228 19.66 -30.16 -11.10
CA ARG A 228 18.74 -31.01 -11.86
C ARG A 228 17.81 -30.19 -12.78
N LEU A 229 17.34 -29.03 -12.31
CA LEU A 229 16.51 -28.16 -13.14
C LEU A 229 17.31 -27.61 -14.33
N CYS A 230 18.52 -27.11 -14.09
CA CYS A 230 19.38 -26.57 -15.15
C CYS A 230 19.73 -27.63 -16.20
N ASP A 231 20.03 -28.86 -15.79
CA ASP A 231 20.28 -29.97 -16.73
C ASP A 231 19.05 -30.23 -17.62
N ARG A 232 17.86 -30.26 -17.02
CA ARG A 232 16.60 -30.44 -17.76
C ARG A 232 16.34 -29.29 -18.74
N LEU A 233 16.62 -28.06 -18.33
CA LEU A 233 16.44 -26.87 -19.15
C LEU A 233 17.43 -26.83 -20.32
N ALA A 234 18.69 -27.21 -20.07
CA ALA A 234 19.72 -27.32 -21.09
C ALA A 234 19.37 -28.37 -22.15
N VAL A 235 18.91 -29.57 -21.73
CA VAL A 235 18.41 -30.62 -22.65
C VAL A 235 17.20 -30.13 -23.45
N ALA A 236 16.35 -29.30 -22.85
CA ALA A 236 15.21 -28.68 -23.51
C ALA A 236 15.56 -27.51 -24.43
N GLY A 237 16.85 -27.14 -24.57
CA GLY A 237 17.30 -26.04 -25.43
C GLY A 237 16.99 -24.64 -24.90
N VAL A 238 16.72 -24.49 -23.60
CA VAL A 238 16.46 -23.18 -22.99
C VAL A 238 17.78 -22.40 -22.89
N PRO A 239 17.86 -21.14 -23.38
CA PRO A 239 19.07 -20.35 -23.26
C PRO A 239 19.43 -20.12 -21.80
N MET A 240 20.70 -20.34 -21.46
CA MET A 240 21.23 -20.21 -20.11
C MET A 240 22.51 -19.38 -20.13
N PRO A 241 22.40 -18.04 -20.24
CA PRO A 241 23.56 -17.14 -20.31
C PRO A 241 24.47 -17.22 -19.08
N ARG A 242 23.94 -17.70 -17.95
CA ARG A 242 24.74 -18.00 -16.76
C ARG A 242 24.39 -19.38 -16.19
N PRO A 243 25.26 -20.39 -16.33
CA PRO A 243 25.04 -21.70 -15.73
C PRO A 243 25.09 -21.63 -14.19
N PRO A 244 24.56 -22.66 -13.50
CA PRO A 244 24.53 -22.69 -12.03
C PRO A 244 25.93 -22.54 -11.45
N ARG A 245 26.11 -21.54 -10.57
CA ARG A 245 27.38 -21.25 -9.89
C ARG A 245 27.13 -20.75 -8.48
N ALA A 246 27.97 -21.16 -7.53
CA ALA A 246 27.97 -20.62 -6.16
C ALA A 246 28.29 -19.12 -6.15
N GLN A 247 27.57 -18.34 -5.34
CA GLN A 247 27.91 -16.94 -5.11
C GLN A 247 29.17 -16.80 -4.25
N ARG A 248 29.90 -15.68 -4.42
CA ARG A 248 31.20 -15.46 -3.78
C ARG A 248 31.13 -15.24 -2.26
N HIS A 249 29.95 -15.00 -1.68
CA HIS A 249 29.80 -14.55 -0.28
C HIS A 249 28.62 -15.18 0.50
N GLY A 250 28.06 -16.29 0.00
CA GLY A 250 26.96 -16.99 0.66
C GLY A 250 26.55 -18.17 -0.19
N GLU A 251 26.32 -19.31 0.44
CA GLU A 251 26.27 -20.67 -0.13
C GLU A 251 25.13 -20.94 -1.14
N SER A 252 24.46 -19.90 -1.66
CA SER A 252 23.42 -20.05 -2.66
C SER A 252 24.02 -20.26 -4.06
N VAL A 253 23.51 -21.29 -4.74
CA VAL A 253 23.79 -21.55 -6.15
C VAL A 253 22.74 -20.84 -6.99
N VAL A 254 23.18 -20.10 -8.01
CA VAL A 254 22.33 -19.29 -8.88
C VAL A 254 22.64 -19.54 -10.34
N ALA A 255 21.61 -19.51 -11.17
CA ALA A 255 21.69 -19.57 -12.63
C ALA A 255 20.77 -18.51 -13.27
N PHE A 256 21.05 -18.13 -14.52
CA PHE A 256 20.15 -17.29 -15.31
C PHE A 256 19.77 -18.02 -16.59
N ILE A 257 18.47 -18.06 -16.84
CA ILE A 257 17.89 -18.53 -18.10
C ILE A 257 17.15 -17.39 -18.79
N GLU A 258 16.80 -17.59 -20.06
CA GLU A 258 15.94 -16.67 -20.81
C GLU A 258 14.62 -17.38 -21.18
N ASP A 259 13.52 -16.65 -21.06
CA ASP A 259 12.21 -17.08 -21.54
C ASP A 259 12.10 -16.94 -23.08
N PRO A 260 10.98 -17.35 -23.72
CA PRO A 260 10.82 -17.28 -25.17
C PRO A 260 10.92 -15.86 -25.78
N ASP A 261 10.78 -14.83 -24.96
CA ASP A 261 10.82 -13.42 -25.37
C ASP A 261 12.12 -12.73 -24.92
N GLY A 262 13.05 -13.47 -24.30
CA GLY A 262 14.36 -12.98 -23.88
C GLY A 262 14.39 -12.38 -22.47
N TYR A 263 13.30 -12.44 -21.70
CA TYR A 263 13.32 -12.02 -20.30
C TYR A 263 14.20 -12.95 -19.47
N ARG A 264 15.07 -12.36 -18.68
CA ARG A 264 15.92 -13.10 -17.75
C ARG A 264 15.11 -13.61 -16.55
N VAL A 265 15.32 -14.88 -16.22
CA VAL A 265 14.82 -15.52 -15.01
C VAL A 265 16.01 -16.00 -14.19
N GLU A 266 16.18 -15.45 -12.99
CA GLU A 266 17.15 -15.93 -12.01
C GLU A 266 16.58 -17.15 -11.28
N LEU A 267 17.32 -18.25 -11.31
CA LEU A 267 17.01 -19.45 -10.53
C LEU A 267 17.89 -19.43 -9.28
N VAL A 268 17.28 -19.46 -8.10
CA VAL A 268 17.99 -19.42 -6.82
C VAL A 268 17.77 -20.73 -6.08
N GLN A 269 18.84 -21.43 -5.71
CA GLN A 269 18.72 -22.59 -4.83
C GLN A 269 18.10 -22.17 -3.50
N ALA A 270 16.91 -22.70 -3.19
CA ALA A 270 16.26 -22.49 -1.91
C ALA A 270 17.11 -23.13 -0.78
N PRO A 271 17.11 -22.55 0.44
CA PRO A 271 17.74 -23.18 1.59
C PRO A 271 17.22 -24.60 1.76
N GLN A 272 18.13 -25.56 1.89
CA GLN A 272 17.73 -26.91 2.31
C GLN A 272 17.44 -26.84 3.81
N PRO A 273 16.32 -27.40 4.31
CA PRO A 273 16.22 -27.65 5.74
C PRO A 273 17.39 -28.53 6.15
N GLU A 274 18.09 -28.17 7.22
CA GLU A 274 19.14 -29.02 7.80
C GLU A 274 18.52 -30.41 8.02
N ALA A 275 19.11 -31.45 7.42
CA ALA A 275 18.71 -32.81 7.71
C ALA A 275 19.07 -33.05 9.19
N ASP A 276 18.05 -33.33 10.01
CA ASP A 276 18.21 -33.67 11.42
C ASP A 276 19.41 -34.62 11.59
N ALA A 277 20.35 -34.21 12.45
CA ALA A 277 21.45 -35.02 12.94
C ALA A 277 20.89 -36.22 13.73
N ALA A 278 20.47 -37.26 13.03
CA ALA A 278 19.91 -38.47 13.60
C ALA A 278 20.63 -39.69 13.03
N LEU A 279 21.94 -39.77 13.23
CA LEU A 279 22.73 -41.01 13.12
C LEU A 279 23.93 -40.97 14.07
N ASP A 280 23.69 -40.74 15.36
CA ASP A 280 24.67 -40.99 16.43
C ASP A 280 23.97 -41.69 17.61
N ASP A 281 23.51 -42.93 17.42
CA ASP A 281 23.33 -43.88 18.54
C ASP A 281 23.19 -45.34 18.08
N VAL A 282 24.22 -45.89 17.41
CA VAL A 282 24.42 -47.35 17.37
C VAL A 282 25.91 -47.67 17.46
N SER A 283 26.56 -47.33 18.57
CA SER A 283 27.82 -47.98 18.95
C SER A 283 28.07 -47.94 20.46
N SER A 284 27.28 -48.68 21.23
CA SER A 284 27.67 -49.09 22.57
C SER A 284 27.10 -50.46 22.92
N THR A 285 27.59 -51.48 22.22
CA THR A 285 27.62 -52.87 22.71
C THR A 285 28.89 -53.56 22.20
N GLN A 286 29.61 -54.23 23.11
CA GLN A 286 30.93 -54.89 22.99
C GLN A 286 32.10 -53.92 23.28
N VAL A 287 32.94 -54.10 24.31
CA VAL A 287 33.34 -55.25 25.15
C VAL A 287 33.63 -54.75 26.57
#